data_AF-A0A6M3XGX9-F1
#
_entry.id   AF-A0A6M3XGX9-F1
#
_cell.length_a   1.000
_cell.length_b   1.000
_cell.length_c   1.000
_cell.angle_alpha   90.00
_cell.angle_beta   90.00
_cell.angle_gamma   90.00
#
_symmetry.space_group_name_H-M   'P 1'
#
loop_
_entity.id
_entity.type
_entity.pdbx_description
1 polymer ?
#
loop_
_entity_poly.entity_id
_entity_poly.type
_entity_poly.pdbx_seq_one_letter_code
_entity_poly.pdbx_strand_id
1 'polypeptide(L)'
;MGVWKATLAMFSDYPFGVGSENWKLIIPQYKQYFFESFAFETYVYTRPHNDYLWILSETGVIGLGFYLGFFAYLIKKAWNNKVLLSGIAAYMIFAFFSFPMERSIITIMLILLAGLILKDIYKPLKFKLWPVALCVLVFTSGIFWMRYIGGCQAKEVRISKDISNMNISWFATIDDSSTPLYLFRGLKKYEINDTNGALCDFKLACKANPNHHYSLVAAAQTLINMNRKEEAVPYLEKYTKLLNKQELK
;
A
#
# COMPACT_ATOMS: atom_id res chain seq x y z
N MET A 1 -17.50 -8.19 2.83
CA MET A 1 -17.80 -8.35 1.38
C MET A 1 -17.59 -7.08 0.55
N GLY A 2 -17.81 -5.87 1.07
CA GLY A 2 -17.65 -4.62 0.31
C GLY A 2 -16.23 -4.35 -0.21
N VAL A 3 -15.21 -4.60 0.63
CA VAL A 3 -13.79 -4.41 0.27
C VAL A 3 -13.38 -5.26 -0.94
N TRP A 4 -13.89 -6.49 -1.04
CA TRP A 4 -13.59 -7.38 -2.17
C TRP A 4 -14.25 -6.89 -3.46
N LYS A 5 -15.50 -6.41 -3.39
CA LYS A 5 -16.18 -5.78 -4.53
C LYS A 5 -15.45 -4.52 -4.99
N ALA A 6 -15.02 -3.68 -4.05
CA ALA A 6 -14.23 -2.48 -4.33
C ALA A 6 -12.91 -2.84 -5.02
N THR A 7 -12.23 -3.88 -4.54
CA THR A 7 -10.96 -4.36 -5.11
C THR A 7 -11.14 -4.95 -6.51
N LEU A 8 -12.24 -5.67 -6.75
CA LEU A 8 -12.58 -6.17 -8.08
C LEU A 8 -12.94 -5.04 -9.05
N ALA A 9 -13.67 -4.02 -8.59
CA ALA A 9 -13.95 -2.83 -9.39
C ALA A 9 -12.66 -2.07 -9.75
N MET A 10 -11.71 -1.96 -8.79
CA MET A 10 -10.36 -1.43 -9.07
C MET A 10 -9.64 -2.26 -10.12
N PHE A 11 -9.65 -3.58 -10.02
CA PHE A 11 -9.04 -4.43 -11.03
C PHE A 11 -9.67 -4.25 -12.42
N SER A 12 -10.99 -4.09 -12.51
CA SER A 12 -11.66 -3.83 -13.79
C SER A 12 -11.16 -2.55 -14.48
N ASP A 13 -10.87 -1.50 -13.71
CA ASP A 13 -10.32 -0.25 -14.24
C ASP A 13 -8.80 -0.37 -14.54
N TYR A 14 -8.09 -1.25 -13.82
CA TYR A 14 -6.64 -1.44 -13.90
C TYR A 14 -6.25 -2.93 -14.05
N PRO A 15 -6.45 -3.56 -15.22
CA PRO A 15 -6.22 -5.00 -15.41
C PRO A 15 -4.74 -5.43 -15.28
N PHE A 16 -3.81 -4.49 -15.45
CA PHE A 16 -2.37 -4.70 -15.25
C PHE A 16 -1.89 -4.30 -13.84
N GLY A 17 -2.82 -3.95 -12.96
CA GLY A 17 -2.56 -3.55 -11.59
C GLY A 17 -2.25 -2.06 -11.43
N VAL A 18 -2.43 -1.57 -10.20
CA VAL A 18 -2.15 -0.17 -9.83
C VAL A 18 -0.69 0.05 -9.39
N GLY A 19 0.14 -0.99 -9.42
CA GLY A 19 1.49 -1.00 -8.87
C GLY A 19 1.52 -1.50 -7.42
N SER A 20 2.63 -2.12 -7.03
CA SER A 20 2.84 -2.64 -5.68
C SER A 20 2.70 -1.54 -4.64
N GLU A 21 2.06 -1.84 -3.50
CA GLU A 21 1.77 -0.93 -2.39
C GLU A 21 0.82 0.25 -2.70
N ASN A 22 0.28 0.33 -3.93
CA ASN A 22 -0.63 1.41 -4.30
C ASN A 22 -2.11 1.09 -4.03
N TRP A 23 -2.48 -0.15 -3.66
CA TRP A 23 -3.88 -0.51 -3.43
C TRP A 23 -4.57 0.45 -2.45
N LYS A 24 -3.93 0.70 -1.31
CA LYS A 24 -4.39 1.60 -0.24
C LYS A 24 -4.50 3.07 -0.65
N LEU A 25 -3.76 3.49 -1.68
CA LEU A 25 -3.83 4.85 -2.24
C LEU A 25 -4.99 5.02 -3.21
N ILE A 26 -5.36 3.95 -3.91
CA ILE A 26 -6.35 3.99 -5.00
C ILE A 26 -7.75 3.56 -4.51
N ILE A 27 -7.83 2.67 -3.51
CA ILE A 27 -9.09 2.13 -2.98
C ILE A 27 -10.11 3.19 -2.51
N PRO A 28 -9.72 4.40 -2.00
CA PRO A 28 -10.70 5.42 -1.65
C PRO A 28 -11.59 5.86 -2.83
N GLN A 29 -11.12 5.71 -4.07
CA GLN A 29 -11.91 5.98 -5.27
C GLN A 29 -13.05 4.98 -5.51
N TYR A 30 -13.11 3.89 -4.73
CA TYR A 30 -14.11 2.83 -4.82
C TYR A 30 -14.96 2.74 -3.54
N LYS A 31 -14.99 3.83 -2.75
CA LYS A 31 -15.69 3.86 -1.46
C LYS A 31 -17.18 3.48 -1.53
N GLN A 32 -17.83 3.68 -2.67
CA GLN A 32 -19.25 3.33 -2.92
C GLN A 32 -19.57 1.83 -2.73
N TYR A 33 -18.56 0.96 -2.78
CA TYR A 33 -18.72 -0.48 -2.58
C TYR A 33 -18.59 -0.89 -1.11
N PHE A 34 -18.18 0.02 -0.22
CA PHE A 34 -18.09 -0.21 1.22
C PHE A 34 -19.46 -0.03 1.87
N PHE A 35 -19.74 -0.78 2.93
CA PHE A 35 -21.00 -0.69 3.67
C PHE A 35 -21.03 0.50 4.63
N GLU A 36 -19.86 0.98 5.04
CA GLU A 36 -19.72 2.08 5.99
C GLU A 36 -19.75 3.42 5.24
N SER A 37 -20.72 4.26 5.57
CA SER A 37 -20.85 5.60 5.00
C SER A 37 -19.61 6.47 5.22
N PHE A 38 -18.84 6.19 6.28
CA PHE A 38 -17.63 6.91 6.69
C PHE A 38 -16.31 6.18 6.37
N ALA A 39 -16.32 5.23 5.42
CA ALA A 39 -15.09 4.58 4.96
C ALA A 39 -14.07 5.63 4.49
N PHE A 40 -12.83 5.53 4.97
CA PHE A 40 -11.71 6.47 4.73
C PHE A 40 -11.85 7.86 5.38
N GLU A 41 -12.92 8.11 6.13
CA GLU A 41 -13.05 9.27 7.02
C GLU A 41 -12.72 8.85 8.47
N THR A 42 -13.34 7.77 8.96
CA THR A 42 -13.09 7.24 10.31
C THR A 42 -12.19 5.99 10.29
N TYR A 43 -12.33 5.16 9.26
CA TYR A 43 -11.62 3.89 9.13
C TYR A 43 -10.77 3.86 7.87
N VAL A 44 -9.47 3.67 8.03
CA VAL A 44 -8.54 3.54 6.90
C VAL A 44 -8.29 2.06 6.61
N TYR A 45 -8.73 1.63 5.43
CA TYR A 45 -8.44 0.28 4.94
C TYR A 45 -7.04 0.25 4.32
N THR A 46 -6.20 -0.62 4.86
CA THR A 46 -4.81 -0.78 4.40
C THR A 46 -4.60 -2.01 3.53
N ARG A 47 -5.56 -2.96 3.51
CA ARG A 47 -5.48 -4.20 2.73
C ARG A 47 -6.86 -4.84 2.48
N PRO A 48 -7.00 -5.73 1.48
CA PRO A 48 -8.28 -6.36 1.15
C PRO A 48 -8.62 -7.63 1.94
N HIS A 49 -7.71 -8.14 2.78
CA HIS A 49 -7.86 -9.43 3.50
C HIS A 49 -8.10 -10.63 2.57
N ASN A 50 -7.45 -10.61 1.41
CA ASN A 50 -7.42 -11.70 0.45
C ASN A 50 -6.19 -11.48 -0.45
N ASP A 51 -5.17 -12.31 -0.29
CA ASP A 51 -3.90 -12.15 -1.00
C ASP A 51 -4.07 -12.30 -2.52
N TYR A 52 -5.00 -13.11 -3.00
CA TYR A 52 -5.26 -13.25 -4.44
C TYR A 52 -5.81 -11.95 -5.03
N LEU A 53 -6.80 -11.34 -4.39
CA LEU A 53 -7.35 -10.06 -4.82
C LEU A 53 -6.33 -8.93 -4.64
N TRP A 54 -5.49 -9.00 -3.62
CA TRP A 54 -4.42 -8.03 -3.39
C TRP A 54 -3.40 -8.08 -4.54
N ILE A 55 -2.86 -9.25 -4.84
CA ILE A 55 -1.91 -9.44 -5.95
C ILE A 55 -2.56 -9.04 -7.27
N LEU A 56 -3.80 -9.48 -7.52
CA LEU A 56 -4.51 -9.16 -8.75
C LEU A 56 -4.68 -7.64 -8.96
N SER A 57 -5.02 -6.91 -7.90
CA SER A 57 -5.24 -5.46 -8.00
C SER A 57 -3.94 -4.65 -8.06
N GLU A 58 -2.84 -5.11 -7.46
CA GLU A 58 -1.56 -4.38 -7.50
C GLU A 58 -0.68 -4.76 -8.69
N THR A 59 -0.71 -6.02 -9.11
CA THR A 59 0.21 -6.57 -10.13
C THR A 59 -0.51 -7.11 -11.38
N GLY A 60 -1.84 -7.04 -11.39
CA GLY A 60 -2.66 -7.47 -12.51
C GLY A 60 -2.68 -8.99 -12.70
N VAL A 61 -3.23 -9.40 -13.84
CA VAL A 61 -3.34 -10.82 -14.23
C VAL A 61 -1.98 -11.51 -14.37
N ILE A 62 -0.93 -10.76 -14.72
CA ILE A 62 0.42 -11.30 -14.91
C ILE A 62 1.00 -11.73 -13.56
N GLY A 63 0.98 -10.84 -12.56
CA GLY A 63 1.50 -11.17 -11.24
C GLY A 63 0.68 -12.25 -10.54
N LEU A 64 -0.65 -12.21 -10.67
CA LEU A 64 -1.50 -13.31 -10.18
C LEU A 64 -1.15 -14.63 -10.88
N GLY A 65 -0.89 -14.61 -12.19
CA GLY A 65 -0.47 -15.77 -12.96
C GLY A 65 0.83 -16.40 -12.43
N PHE A 66 1.85 -15.60 -12.15
CA PHE A 66 3.09 -16.08 -11.55
C PHE A 66 2.87 -16.65 -10.15
N TYR A 67 2.06 -15.98 -9.33
CA TYR A 67 1.74 -16.45 -7.97
C TYR A 67 1.03 -17.81 -7.99
N LEU A 68 -0.01 -17.97 -8.81
CA LEU A 68 -0.70 -19.26 -8.97
C LEU A 68 0.18 -20.32 -9.63
N GLY A 69 1.04 -19.93 -10.58
CA GLY A 69 2.02 -20.80 -11.21
C GLY A 69 3.03 -21.38 -10.21
N PHE A 70 3.46 -20.58 -9.22
CA PHE A 70 4.31 -21.04 -8.12
C PHE A 70 3.62 -22.16 -7.31
N PHE A 71 2.37 -21.97 -6.91
CA PHE A 71 1.62 -23.01 -6.18
C PHE A 71 1.35 -24.24 -7.04
N ALA A 72 0.95 -24.07 -8.30
CA ALA A 72 0.74 -25.18 -9.23
C ALA A 72 2.01 -26.02 -9.40
N TYR A 73 3.18 -25.37 -9.47
CA TYR A 73 4.46 -26.04 -9.53
C TYR A 73 4.76 -26.84 -8.25
N LEU A 74 4.55 -26.25 -7.06
CA LEU A 74 4.72 -26.95 -5.79
C LEU A 74 3.78 -28.15 -5.64
N ILE A 75 2.51 -27.98 -6.00
CA ILE A 75 1.51 -29.07 -5.98
C ILE A 75 1.94 -30.21 -6.90
N LYS A 76 2.40 -29.90 -8.12
CA LYS A 76 2.91 -30.90 -9.06
C LYS A 76 4.08 -31.69 -8.47
N LYS A 77 4.99 -31.03 -7.74
CA LYS A 77 6.15 -31.69 -7.12
C LYS A 77 5.80 -32.46 -5.86
N ALA A 78 4.80 -32.01 -5.11
CA ALA A 78 4.35 -32.64 -3.87
C ALA A 78 3.23 -33.68 -4.07
N TRP A 79 2.84 -34.01 -5.31
CA TRP A 79 1.62 -34.80 -5.62
C TRP A 79 1.44 -36.10 -4.83
N ASN A 80 2.55 -36.79 -4.53
CA ASN A 80 2.52 -38.06 -3.78
C ASN A 80 2.69 -37.89 -2.27
N ASN A 81 2.93 -36.68 -1.77
CA ASN A 81 3.16 -36.39 -0.36
C ASN A 81 1.96 -35.61 0.22
N LYS A 82 1.01 -36.34 0.80
CA LYS A 82 -0.23 -35.78 1.38
C LYS A 82 0.03 -34.73 2.48
N VAL A 83 1.12 -34.86 3.24
CA VAL A 83 1.47 -33.93 4.32
C VAL A 83 1.98 -32.60 3.74
N LEU A 84 2.80 -32.64 2.69
CA LEU A 84 3.26 -31.42 2.03
C LEU A 84 2.11 -30.73 1.27
N LEU A 85 1.23 -31.51 0.63
CA LEU A 85 0.02 -30.99 -0.02
C LEU A 85 -0.93 -30.33 0.97
N SER A 86 -1.14 -30.91 2.15
CA SER A 86 -1.98 -30.28 3.17
C SER A 86 -1.38 -28.96 3.68
N GLY A 87 -0.05 -28.86 3.78
CA GLY A 87 0.65 -27.60 4.07
C GLY A 87 0.43 -26.54 3.00
N ILE A 88 0.53 -26.90 1.72
CA ILE A 88 0.24 -25.98 0.60
C ILE A 88 -1.22 -25.51 0.66
N ALA A 89 -2.16 -26.46 0.80
CA ALA A 89 -3.58 -26.15 0.87
C ALA A 89 -3.91 -25.25 2.06
N ALA A 90 -3.33 -25.51 3.24
CA ALA A 90 -3.52 -24.68 4.42
C ALA A 90 -3.07 -23.24 4.19
N TYR A 91 -1.89 -23.03 3.58
CA TYR A 91 -1.43 -21.69 3.22
C TYR A 91 -2.39 -21.02 2.23
N MET A 92 -2.79 -21.71 1.16
CA MET A 92 -3.67 -21.15 0.11
C MET A 92 -5.05 -20.78 0.65
N ILE A 93 -5.64 -21.64 1.49
CA ILE A 93 -6.92 -21.34 2.17
C ILE A 93 -6.74 -20.13 3.09
N PHE A 94 -5.65 -20.07 3.86
CA PHE A 94 -5.38 -18.92 4.72
C PHE A 94 -5.17 -17.65 3.90
N ALA A 95 -4.48 -17.71 2.76
CA ALA A 95 -4.29 -16.59 1.83
C ALA A 95 -5.61 -16.08 1.21
N PHE A 96 -6.63 -16.94 1.12
CA PHE A 96 -7.94 -16.54 0.60
C PHE A 96 -8.73 -15.67 1.59
N PHE A 97 -8.63 -15.95 2.88
CA PHE A 97 -9.39 -15.25 3.93
C PHE A 97 -8.55 -14.27 4.76
N SER A 98 -7.25 -14.23 4.52
CA SER A 98 -6.27 -13.44 5.27
C SER A 98 -5.19 -12.90 4.33
N PHE A 99 -4.08 -12.47 4.91
CA PHE A 99 -2.98 -11.79 4.23
C PHE A 99 -1.60 -12.30 4.71
N PRO A 100 -1.33 -13.62 4.61
CA PRO A 100 -0.05 -14.20 5.02
C PRO A 100 1.16 -13.57 4.35
N MET A 101 1.05 -13.02 3.13
CA MET A 101 2.19 -12.39 2.44
C MET A 101 2.82 -11.23 3.22
N GLU A 102 2.01 -10.47 3.98
CA GLU A 102 2.50 -9.37 4.81
C GLU A 102 3.20 -9.87 6.09
N ARG A 103 2.98 -11.13 6.47
CA ARG A 103 3.45 -11.70 7.73
C ARG A 103 4.70 -12.53 7.50
N SER A 104 5.84 -12.00 7.95
CA SER A 104 7.16 -12.63 7.80
C SER A 104 7.18 -14.11 8.23
N ILE A 105 6.59 -14.44 9.38
CA ILE A 105 6.60 -15.82 9.93
C ILE A 105 5.95 -16.81 8.96
N ILE A 106 4.77 -16.48 8.42
CA ILE A 106 4.01 -17.41 7.57
C ILE A 106 4.66 -17.51 6.19
N THR A 107 5.21 -16.40 5.67
CA THR A 107 6.00 -16.41 4.43
C THR A 107 7.28 -17.22 4.57
N ILE A 108 7.98 -17.15 5.72
CA ILE A 108 9.14 -18.01 6.00
C ILE A 108 8.72 -19.48 6.03
N MET A 109 7.60 -19.81 6.66
CA MET A 109 7.07 -21.18 6.65
C MET A 109 6.75 -21.69 5.25
N LEU A 110 6.17 -20.85 4.38
CA LEU A 110 5.93 -21.19 2.97
C LEU A 110 7.24 -21.47 2.22
N ILE A 111 8.26 -20.62 2.42
CA ILE A 111 9.58 -20.79 1.76
C ILE A 111 10.26 -22.07 2.24
N LEU A 112 10.21 -22.38 3.54
CA LEU A 112 10.73 -23.63 4.09
C LEU A 112 9.99 -24.84 3.52
N LEU A 113 8.67 -24.78 3.43
CA LEU A 113 7.84 -25.82 2.81
C LEU A 113 8.24 -26.03 1.34
N ALA A 114 8.41 -24.95 0.57
CA ALA A 114 8.89 -25.01 -0.81
C ALA A 114 10.28 -25.65 -0.89
N GLY A 115 11.18 -25.31 0.04
CA GLY A 115 12.51 -25.92 0.15
C GLY A 115 12.44 -27.43 0.38
N LEU A 116 11.57 -27.90 1.27
CA LEU A 116 11.36 -29.34 1.52
C LEU A 116 10.82 -30.07 0.29
N ILE A 117 9.93 -29.44 -0.48
CA ILE A 117 9.36 -30.00 -1.70
C ILE A 117 10.41 -30.09 -2.82
N LEU A 118 11.29 -29.10 -2.92
CA LEU A 118 12.23 -28.95 -4.02
C LEU A 118 13.64 -29.46 -3.74
N LYS A 119 13.90 -29.97 -2.53
CA LYS A 119 15.23 -30.42 -2.07
C LYS A 119 15.91 -31.41 -3.03
N ASP A 120 15.14 -32.33 -3.63
CA ASP A 120 15.67 -33.41 -4.47
C ASP A 120 15.93 -32.95 -5.92
N ILE A 121 15.45 -31.76 -6.30
CA ILE A 121 15.61 -31.17 -7.63
C ILE A 121 16.82 -30.22 -7.66
N TYR A 122 17.35 -29.89 -6.49
CA TYR A 122 18.48 -28.99 -6.36
C TYR A 122 19.69 -29.51 -7.14
N LYS A 123 20.17 -28.70 -8.08
CA LYS A 123 21.44 -28.92 -8.76
C LYS A 123 22.35 -27.75 -8.42
N PRO A 124 23.60 -28.00 -7.98
CA PRO A 124 24.53 -26.91 -7.71
C PRO A 124 24.76 -26.11 -8.99
N LEU A 125 24.69 -24.79 -8.87
CA LEU A 125 24.99 -23.88 -9.96
C LEU A 125 26.48 -24.02 -10.32
N LYS A 126 26.78 -24.11 -11.62
CA LYS A 126 28.16 -24.20 -12.12
C LYS A 126 28.94 -22.89 -11.95
N PHE A 127 28.24 -21.77 -11.78
CA PHE A 127 28.82 -20.43 -11.67
C PHE A 127 28.69 -19.90 -10.25
N LYS A 128 29.72 -19.16 -9.81
CA LYS A 128 29.74 -18.47 -8.52
C LYS A 128 28.80 -17.25 -8.57
N LEU A 129 27.55 -17.42 -8.11
CA LEU A 129 26.57 -16.33 -8.02
C LEU A 129 26.67 -15.50 -6.73
N TRP A 130 27.66 -15.76 -5.87
CA TRP A 130 27.86 -14.99 -4.64
C TRP A 130 28.02 -13.47 -4.86
N PRO A 131 28.62 -12.96 -5.98
CA PRO A 131 28.66 -11.52 -6.20
C PRO A 131 27.27 -10.94 -6.45
N VAL A 132 26.43 -11.64 -7.23
CA VAL A 132 25.03 -11.24 -7.48
C VAL A 132 24.23 -11.28 -6.19
N ALA A 133 24.38 -12.34 -5.39
CA ALA A 133 23.73 -12.46 -4.09
C ALA A 133 24.16 -11.34 -3.14
N LEU A 134 25.44 -10.96 -3.13
CA LEU A 134 25.95 -9.85 -2.34
C LEU A 134 25.38 -8.51 -2.83
N CYS A 135 25.32 -8.27 -4.14
CA CYS A 135 24.69 -7.08 -4.71
C CYS A 135 23.21 -6.98 -4.32
N VAL A 136 22.46 -8.08 -4.41
CA VAL A 136 21.05 -8.14 -3.98
C VAL A 136 20.94 -7.85 -2.49
N LEU A 137 21.80 -8.45 -1.66
CA LEU A 137 21.79 -8.25 -0.21
C LEU A 137 22.09 -6.80 0.19
N VAL A 138 23.11 -6.18 -0.43
CA VAL A 138 23.44 -4.75 -0.21
C VAL A 138 22.28 -3.87 -0.65
N PHE A 139 21.70 -4.13 -1.82
CA PHE A 139 20.54 -3.39 -2.32
C PHE A 139 19.34 -3.49 -1.37
N THR A 140 18.95 -4.71 -0.96
CA THR A 140 17.82 -4.91 -0.05
C THR A 140 18.07 -4.31 1.33
N SER A 141 19.31 -4.35 1.81
CA SER A 141 19.68 -3.73 3.09
C SER A 141 19.61 -2.20 3.02
N GLY A 142 20.00 -1.60 1.89
CA GLY A 142 19.84 -0.17 1.64
C GLY A 142 18.37 0.25 1.61
N ILE A 143 17.50 -0.49 0.90
CA ILE A 143 16.05 -0.25 0.91
C ILE A 143 15.49 -0.37 2.33
N PHE A 144 15.87 -1.41 3.07
CA PHE A 144 15.43 -1.62 4.44
C PHE A 144 15.84 -0.45 5.35
N TRP A 145 17.09 0.01 5.26
CA TRP A 145 17.58 1.15 6.02
C TRP A 145 16.80 2.43 5.72
N MET A 146 16.52 2.71 4.45
CA MET A 146 15.68 3.86 4.06
C MET A 146 14.25 3.75 4.60
N ARG A 147 13.63 2.56 4.55
CA ARG A 147 12.30 2.33 5.14
C ARG A 147 12.31 2.47 6.65
N TYR A 148 13.37 2.01 7.32
CA TYR A 148 13.53 2.14 8.78
C TYR A 148 13.58 3.60 9.20
N ILE A 149 14.43 4.42 8.57
CA ILE A 149 14.50 5.87 8.83
C ILE A 149 13.14 6.53 8.56
N GLY A 150 12.48 6.16 7.46
CA GLY A 150 11.15 6.65 7.14
C GLY A 150 10.11 6.36 8.23
N GLY A 151 10.11 5.12 8.76
CA GLY A 151 9.23 4.73 9.87
C GLY A 151 9.52 5.49 11.16
N CYS A 152 10.79 5.71 11.49
CA CYS A 152 11.19 6.55 12.63
C CYS A 152 10.67 7.98 12.48
N GLN A 153 10.82 8.58 11.29
CA GLN A 153 10.33 9.92 11.00
C GLN A 153 8.80 10.01 11.08
N ALA A 154 8.07 9.04 10.52
CA ALA A 154 6.61 8.99 10.60
C ALA A 154 6.12 8.94 12.06
N LYS A 155 6.83 8.19 12.91
CA LYS A 155 6.54 8.11 14.35
C LYS A 155 6.81 9.45 15.05
N GLU A 156 7.93 10.10 14.73
CA GLU A 156 8.29 11.40 15.29
C GLU A 156 7.25 12.47 14.94
N VAL A 157 6.83 12.55 13.67
CA VAL A 157 5.79 13.49 13.20
C VAL A 157 4.49 13.37 13.99
N ARG A 158 4.12 12.16 14.43
CA ARG A 158 2.89 11.91 15.20
C ARG A 158 2.99 12.31 16.68
N ILE A 159 4.19 12.32 17.25
CA ILE A 159 4.42 12.52 18.70
C ILE A 159 4.91 13.94 18.99
N SER A 160 5.74 14.49 18.10
CA SER A 160 6.40 15.77 18.29
C SER A 160 5.40 16.93 18.24
N LYS A 161 5.55 17.87 19.19
CA LYS A 161 4.73 19.08 19.26
C LYS A 161 5.11 20.13 18.22
N ASP A 162 6.40 20.20 17.88
CA ASP A 162 6.92 21.10 16.86
C ASP A 162 7.63 20.31 15.75
N ILE A 163 6.97 20.24 14.60
CA ILE A 163 7.49 19.61 13.37
C ILE A 163 7.50 20.62 12.21
N SER A 164 7.20 21.89 12.48
CA SER A 164 7.01 22.94 11.47
C SER A 164 8.21 23.04 10.52
N ASN A 165 9.42 22.88 11.04
CA ASN A 165 10.68 22.93 10.30
C ASN A 165 11.31 21.56 10.01
N MET A 166 10.62 20.46 10.35
CA MET A 166 11.15 19.11 10.14
C MET A 166 11.34 18.82 8.66
N ASN A 167 12.52 18.35 8.26
CA ASN A 167 12.77 17.94 6.89
C ASN A 167 12.20 16.53 6.62
N ILE A 168 11.08 16.46 5.90
CA ILE A 168 10.43 15.18 5.53
C ILE A 168 11.18 14.55 4.36
N SER A 169 11.61 13.30 4.54
CA SER A 169 12.32 12.53 3.53
C SER A 169 11.44 12.30 2.29
N TRP A 170 12.05 12.47 1.11
CA TRP A 170 11.40 12.20 -0.17
C TRP A 170 10.98 10.72 -0.34
N PHE A 171 11.63 9.82 0.40
CA PHE A 171 11.36 8.38 0.34
C PHE A 171 10.23 7.94 1.29
N ALA A 172 9.91 8.76 2.29
CA ALA A 172 8.96 8.43 3.35
C ALA A 172 7.94 9.55 3.55
N THR A 173 7.15 9.79 2.51
CA THR A 173 6.20 10.91 2.47
C THR A 173 4.82 10.55 3.02
N ILE A 174 4.53 9.25 3.19
CA ILE A 174 3.31 8.69 3.76
C ILE A 174 3.65 7.73 4.88
N ASP A 175 2.73 7.57 5.84
CA ASP A 175 2.84 6.54 6.89
C ASP A 175 2.18 5.21 6.47
N ASP A 176 2.16 4.24 7.39
CA ASP A 176 1.59 2.90 7.15
C ASP A 176 0.08 2.94 6.83
N SER A 177 -0.63 3.96 7.30
CA SER A 177 -2.03 4.23 6.96
C SER A 177 -2.19 5.03 5.67
N SER A 178 -1.10 5.31 4.94
CA SER A 178 -1.11 6.17 3.74
C SER A 178 -1.46 7.63 4.01
N THR A 179 -1.37 8.07 5.26
CA THR A 179 -1.56 9.47 5.62
C THR A 179 -0.28 10.23 5.28
N PRO A 180 -0.34 11.30 4.48
CA PRO A 180 0.86 12.06 4.15
C PRO A 180 1.47 12.75 5.37
N LEU A 181 2.78 12.61 5.57
CA LEU A 181 3.48 13.27 6.69
C LEU A 181 3.45 14.79 6.56
N TYR A 182 3.46 15.31 5.33
CA TYR A 182 3.32 16.74 5.05
C TYR A 182 2.00 17.33 5.55
N LEU A 183 0.94 16.52 5.71
CA LEU A 183 -0.31 17.00 6.28
C LEU A 183 -0.10 17.49 7.71
N PHE A 184 0.58 16.70 8.55
CA PHE A 184 0.84 17.05 9.94
C PHE A 184 1.72 18.31 10.05
N ARG A 185 2.78 18.40 9.23
CA ARG A 185 3.65 19.59 9.20
C ARG A 185 2.87 20.84 8.75
N GLY A 186 2.05 20.70 7.71
CA GLY A 186 1.21 21.78 7.21
C GLY A 186 0.20 22.27 8.24
N LEU A 187 -0.43 21.35 9.00
CA LEU A 187 -1.33 21.71 10.10
C LEU A 187 -0.60 22.50 11.18
N LYS A 188 0.63 22.10 11.55
CA LYS A 188 1.44 22.85 12.53
C LYS A 188 1.86 24.24 12.04
N LYS A 189 2.23 24.36 10.77
CA LYS A 189 2.50 25.67 10.15
C LYS A 189 1.27 26.56 10.14
N TYR A 190 0.10 25.96 9.87
CA TYR A 190 -1.17 26.66 9.89
C TYR A 190 -1.50 27.19 11.31
N GLU A 191 -1.27 26.38 12.34
CA GLU A 191 -1.44 26.79 13.75
C GLU A 191 -0.56 27.99 14.16
N ILE A 192 0.66 28.10 13.61
CA ILE A 192 1.57 29.23 13.86
C ILE A 192 1.38 30.41 12.88
N ASN A 193 0.27 30.43 12.14
CA ASN A 193 -0.08 31.43 11.13
C ASN A 193 0.87 31.51 9.91
N ASP A 194 1.71 30.50 9.67
CA ASP A 194 2.45 30.36 8.41
C ASP A 194 1.54 29.72 7.34
N THR A 195 0.56 30.50 6.85
CA THR A 195 -0.43 30.04 5.87
C THR A 195 0.20 29.65 4.53
N ASN A 196 1.24 30.37 4.10
CA ASN A 196 1.93 30.08 2.85
C ASN A 196 2.71 28.75 2.93
N GLY A 197 3.45 28.53 4.02
CA GLY A 197 4.16 27.28 4.26
C GLY A 197 3.21 26.11 4.46
N ALA A 198 2.08 26.33 5.15
CA ALA A 198 1.03 25.33 5.30
C ALA A 198 0.44 24.90 3.95
N LEU A 199 0.10 25.86 3.09
CA LEU A 199 -0.41 25.55 1.75
C LEU A 199 0.60 24.76 0.91
N CYS A 200 1.88 25.11 0.97
CA CYS A 200 2.93 24.36 0.29
C CYS A 200 2.95 22.89 0.74
N ASP A 201 2.87 22.67 2.05
CA ASP A 201 2.84 21.32 2.63
C ASP A 201 1.56 20.55 2.30
N PHE A 202 0.39 21.20 2.29
CA PHE A 202 -0.86 20.55 1.85
C PHE A 202 -0.82 20.18 0.37
N LYS A 203 -0.19 20.99 -0.49
CA LYS A 203 0.05 20.64 -1.89
C LYS A 203 0.97 19.43 -2.01
N LEU A 204 2.02 19.34 -1.19
CA LEU A 204 2.90 18.15 -1.14
C LEU A 204 2.16 16.92 -0.60
N ALA A 205 1.31 17.08 0.41
CA ALA A 205 0.48 16.01 0.94
C ALA A 205 -0.46 15.43 -0.14
N CYS A 206 -1.10 16.29 -0.93
CA CYS A 206 -1.93 15.87 -2.07
C CYS A 206 -1.13 15.18 -3.18
N LYS A 207 0.16 15.47 -3.33
CA LYS A 207 1.02 14.73 -4.28
C LYS A 207 1.38 13.34 -3.73
N ALA A 208 1.68 13.25 -2.44
CA ALA A 208 2.05 12.00 -1.77
C ALA A 208 0.90 11.00 -1.70
N ASN A 209 -0.31 11.46 -1.36
CA ASN A 209 -1.53 10.68 -1.49
C ASN A 209 -2.63 11.52 -2.17
N PRO A 210 -2.82 11.34 -3.49
CA PRO A 210 -3.78 12.11 -4.26
C PRO A 210 -5.24 11.91 -3.85
N ASN A 211 -5.58 10.83 -3.16
CA ASN A 211 -6.96 10.50 -2.78
C ASN A 211 -7.20 10.66 -1.26
N HIS A 212 -6.30 11.35 -0.55
CA HIS A 212 -6.44 11.59 0.88
C HIS A 212 -7.39 12.75 1.18
N HIS A 213 -8.55 12.42 1.77
CA HIS A 213 -9.64 13.35 2.12
C HIS A 213 -9.15 14.61 2.85
N TYR A 214 -8.47 14.44 3.99
CA TYR A 214 -8.04 15.56 4.81
C TYR A 214 -7.02 16.46 4.12
N SER A 215 -6.18 15.91 3.25
CA SER A 215 -5.18 16.70 2.52
C SER A 215 -5.84 17.59 1.47
N LEU A 216 -6.86 17.07 0.77
CA LEU A 216 -7.64 17.83 -0.21
C LEU A 216 -8.41 18.97 0.47
N VAL A 217 -9.09 18.67 1.58
CA VAL A 217 -9.86 19.66 2.35
C VAL A 217 -8.94 20.73 2.94
N ALA A 218 -7.81 20.35 3.54
CA ALA A 218 -6.85 21.30 4.11
C ALA A 218 -6.32 22.26 3.04
N ALA A 219 -5.90 21.73 1.87
CA ALA A 219 -5.44 22.57 0.76
C ALA A 219 -6.53 23.54 0.27
N ALA A 220 -7.75 23.04 0.05
CA ALA A 220 -8.88 23.85 -0.40
C ALA A 220 -9.24 24.96 0.61
N GLN A 221 -9.36 24.62 1.89
CA GLN A 221 -9.72 25.56 2.94
C GLN A 221 -8.66 26.65 3.10
N THR A 222 -7.37 26.29 3.07
CA THR A 222 -6.28 27.28 3.12
C THR A 222 -6.34 28.23 1.93
N LEU A 223 -6.59 27.73 0.71
CA LEU A 223 -6.75 28.58 -0.48
C LEU A 223 -7.94 29.52 -0.38
N ILE A 224 -9.08 29.05 0.12
CA ILE A 224 -10.28 29.88 0.36
C ILE A 224 -9.97 30.99 1.36
N ASN A 225 -9.29 30.67 2.47
CA ASN A 225 -8.91 31.64 3.49
C ASN A 225 -7.93 32.69 2.96
N MET A 226 -7.10 32.32 1.97
CA MET A 226 -6.22 33.24 1.25
C MET A 226 -6.92 34.00 0.10
N ASN A 227 -8.24 33.90 -0.05
CA ASN A 227 -9.02 34.47 -1.13
C ASN A 227 -8.63 33.98 -2.55
N ARG A 228 -8.00 32.81 -2.65
CA ARG A 228 -7.55 32.16 -3.90
C ARG A 228 -8.53 31.05 -4.30
N LYS A 229 -9.81 31.41 -4.45
CA LYS A 229 -10.91 30.44 -4.63
C LYS A 229 -10.78 29.60 -5.91
N GLU A 230 -10.32 30.20 -7.00
CA GLU A 230 -10.13 29.49 -8.28
C GLU A 230 -9.14 28.32 -8.16
N GLU A 231 -8.07 28.49 -7.39
CA GLU A 231 -7.09 27.42 -7.14
C GLU A 231 -7.64 26.31 -6.23
N ALA A 232 -8.68 26.60 -5.42
CA ALA A 232 -9.30 25.62 -4.52
C ALA A 232 -10.22 24.64 -5.28
N VAL A 233 -10.80 25.07 -6.40
CA VAL A 233 -11.75 24.30 -7.22
C VAL A 233 -11.26 22.87 -7.52
N PRO A 234 -10.06 22.63 -8.09
CA PRO A 234 -9.64 21.27 -8.43
C PRO A 234 -9.53 20.34 -7.20
N TYR A 235 -9.18 20.87 -6.02
CA TYR A 235 -9.13 20.08 -4.78
C TYR A 235 -10.54 19.72 -4.31
N LEU A 236 -11.48 20.66 -4.38
CA LEU A 236 -12.88 20.45 -4.04
C LEU A 236 -13.57 19.50 -5.02
N GLU A 237 -13.35 19.64 -6.32
CA GLU A 237 -13.90 18.73 -7.33
C GLU A 237 -13.41 17.31 -7.10
N LYS A 238 -12.12 17.14 -6.83
CA LYS A 238 -11.55 15.82 -6.52
C LYS A 238 -12.14 15.24 -5.24
N TYR A 239 -12.25 16.06 -4.20
CA TYR A 239 -12.87 15.68 -2.94
C TYR A 239 -14.33 15.25 -3.14
N THR A 240 -15.13 16.06 -3.82
CA THR A 240 -16.53 15.77 -4.14
C THR A 240 -16.66 14.54 -5.03
N LYS A 241 -15.74 14.29 -5.97
CA LYS A 241 -15.73 13.05 -6.77
C LYS A 241 -15.48 11.82 -5.91
N LEU A 242 -14.61 11.92 -4.89
CA LEU A 242 -14.44 10.85 -3.90
C LEU A 242 -15.72 10.65 -3.09
N LEU A 243 -16.48 11.72 -2.80
CA LEU A 243 -17.77 11.64 -2.09
C LEU A 243 -18.92 11.06 -2.92
N ASN A 244 -19.18 11.64 -4.10
CA ASN A 244 -20.38 11.47 -4.91
C ASN A 244 -20.37 10.22 -5.81
N LYS A 245 -19.29 9.45 -5.84
CA LYS A 245 -19.27 8.16 -6.53
C LYS A 245 -20.29 7.13 -5.95
N GLN A 246 -21.01 7.53 -4.90
CA GLN A 246 -22.19 6.85 -4.35
C GLN A 246 -23.43 6.89 -5.27
N GLU A 247 -23.55 7.83 -6.21
CA GLU A 247 -24.82 8.10 -6.93
C GLU A 247 -24.98 7.39 -8.30
N LEU A 248 -24.00 6.58 -8.74
CA LEU A 248 -24.13 5.80 -9.97
C LEU A 248 -24.60 4.37 -9.65
N LYS A 249 -25.90 4.23 -9.39
CA LYS A 249 -26.66 2.98 -9.53
C LYS A 249 -28.05 3.26 -10.05
#